data_AF-A0A9P5J8U7-F1
#
_entry.id   AF-A0A9P5J8U7-F1
#
_cell.length_a   1.000
_cell.length_b   1.000
_cell.length_c   1.000
_cell.angle_alpha   90.00
_cell.angle_beta   90.00
_cell.angle_gamma   90.00
#
_symmetry.space_group_name_H-M   'P 1'
#
loop_
_entity.id
_entity.type
_entity.pdbx_description
1 polymer ?
#
loop_
_entity_poly.entity_id
_entity_poly.type
_entity_poly.pdbx_seq_one_letter_code
_entity_poly.pdbx_strand_id
1 'polypeptide(L)'
;MEYYDPSAISTRDGSLIIQLSQEENHGLDYKSGHLTSWNKLCLTGGYVEVNVSLPGPPSLAGFWPAVWMMGNLGRAGYGATTEGLWPYSYDTCDWGTLPGQVFPSPTDPNAQPSAALTTGPGGGVLSGAPGQRFSACTCGNANDGDGPMGHPGPKRGDGFVGRMAPEIDILEASSFNGIGTVSQSLQVAPFNAAYNWSQDSSDLSIYDSTTILNSYKGGVYQESISAVSDTNQNGYESTGGYSTFGIEYEPGSDGYITWFSNGSPTWTVYPSAFGPDSQTNISQRLVSPEPMYLIMNLGYSHGFGAISPNLPFPATMSIDYIRIYQNPSNSQNTQLSCNPPGYPTEQYINDYIQIYTDPNITSFSGTQAGSFGATVPKNRLVDTC
;
A
#
# COMPACT_ATOMS: atom_id res chain seq x y z
N MET A 1 3.61 -13.07 15.72
CA MET A 1 2.92 -13.00 17.02
C MET A 1 1.53 -13.58 16.86
N GLU A 2 0.78 -13.17 15.84
CA GLU A 2 -0.59 -13.58 15.56
C GLU A 2 -0.73 -14.39 14.26
N TYR A 3 -1.69 -15.31 14.24
CA TYR A 3 -2.22 -15.93 13.03
C TYR A 3 -3.57 -15.30 12.69
N TYR A 4 -3.76 -14.91 11.42
CA TYR A 4 -5.06 -14.41 10.94
C TYR A 4 -6.02 -15.56 10.63
N ASP A 5 -7.02 -15.73 11.48
CA ASP A 5 -7.98 -16.84 11.43
C ASP A 5 -9.40 -16.31 11.15
N PRO A 6 -10.16 -16.89 10.21
CA PRO A 6 -11.54 -16.48 9.96
C PRO A 6 -12.44 -16.50 11.19
N SER A 7 -12.17 -17.36 12.19
CA SER A 7 -12.94 -17.42 13.44
C SER A 7 -12.79 -16.19 14.34
N ALA A 8 -11.78 -15.35 14.10
CA ALA A 8 -11.59 -14.07 14.79
C ALA A 8 -12.47 -12.95 14.23
N ILE A 9 -13.20 -13.21 13.14
CA ILE A 9 -14.07 -12.25 12.47
C ILE A 9 -15.52 -12.67 12.66
N SER A 10 -16.35 -11.74 13.14
CA SER A 10 -17.80 -11.95 13.28
C SER A 10 -18.56 -10.64 13.06
N THR A 11 -19.89 -10.70 13.15
CA THR A 11 -20.74 -9.51 13.22
C THR A 11 -21.53 -9.53 14.51
N ARG A 12 -21.64 -8.40 15.20
CA ARG A 12 -22.40 -8.27 16.44
C ARG A 12 -23.00 -6.87 16.54
N ASP A 13 -24.28 -6.80 16.89
CA ASP A 13 -25.02 -5.55 17.15
C ASP A 13 -24.92 -4.50 16.02
N GLY A 14 -24.83 -4.95 14.77
CA GLY A 14 -24.72 -4.08 13.58
C GLY A 14 -23.29 -3.79 13.12
N SER A 15 -22.27 -4.13 13.92
CA SER A 15 -20.87 -3.90 13.58
C SER A 15 -20.16 -5.18 13.09
N LEU A 16 -19.18 -5.01 12.21
CA LEU A 16 -18.11 -5.97 11.98
C LEU A 16 -17.19 -5.99 13.22
N ILE A 17 -16.81 -7.18 13.65
CA ILE A 17 -15.99 -7.43 14.83
C ILE A 17 -14.73 -8.17 14.39
N ILE A 18 -13.56 -7.59 14.67
CA ILE A 18 -12.25 -8.24 14.51
C ILE A 18 -11.62 -8.33 15.91
N GLN A 19 -11.51 -9.55 16.43
CA GLN A 19 -10.99 -9.79 17.77
C GLN A 19 -9.57 -10.31 17.72
N LEU A 20 -8.70 -9.77 18.57
CA LEU A 20 -7.37 -10.29 18.81
C LEU A 20 -7.29 -10.92 20.20
N SER A 21 -6.93 -12.19 20.27
CA SER A 21 -6.83 -12.97 21.50
C SER A 21 -5.44 -13.57 21.69
N GLN A 22 -5.00 -13.65 22.95
CA GLN A 22 -3.83 -14.44 23.33
C GLN A 22 -4.23 -15.92 23.43
N GLU A 23 -4.20 -16.59 22.28
CA GLU A 23 -4.59 -17.99 22.10
C GLU A 23 -3.66 -18.60 21.06
N GLU A 24 -3.07 -19.75 21.37
CA GLU A 24 -2.21 -20.47 20.44
C GLU A 24 -3.00 -20.84 19.18
N ASN A 25 -2.48 -20.46 18.01
CA ASN A 25 -3.08 -20.76 16.74
C ASN A 25 -2.02 -20.97 15.65
N HIS A 26 -2.05 -22.12 14.97
CA HIS A 26 -1.10 -22.50 13.90
C HIS A 26 0.38 -22.28 14.27
N GLY A 27 0.76 -22.52 15.54
CA GLY A 27 2.14 -22.35 16.02
C GLY A 27 2.56 -20.92 16.33
N LEU A 28 1.60 -19.98 16.41
CA LEU A 28 1.77 -18.61 16.90
C LEU A 28 0.96 -18.39 18.18
N ASP A 29 1.38 -17.44 19.02
CA ASP A 29 0.82 -17.25 20.38
C ASP A 29 -0.47 -16.43 20.43
N TYR A 30 -0.86 -15.83 19.30
CA TYR A 30 -2.03 -14.97 19.19
C TYR A 30 -2.88 -15.34 17.97
N LYS A 31 -4.17 -15.02 18.05
CA LYS A 31 -5.14 -15.17 16.97
C LYS A 31 -5.79 -13.82 16.70
N SER A 32 -5.90 -13.43 15.43
CA SER A 32 -6.57 -12.20 14.99
C SER A 32 -7.31 -12.39 13.67
N GLY A 33 -7.89 -11.33 13.10
CA GLY A 33 -8.59 -11.35 11.81
C GLY A 33 -8.02 -10.37 10.78
N HIS A 34 -8.07 -10.79 9.52
CA HIS A 34 -7.76 -9.99 8.33
C HIS A 34 -8.87 -10.19 7.29
N LEU A 35 -9.72 -9.18 7.11
CA LEU A 35 -10.81 -9.17 6.13
C LEU A 35 -10.41 -8.32 4.93
N THR A 36 -10.84 -8.72 3.74
CA THR A 36 -10.54 -7.99 2.51
C THR A 36 -11.69 -8.06 1.50
N SER A 37 -11.86 -6.98 0.74
CA SER A 37 -12.75 -6.93 -0.43
C SER A 37 -12.08 -7.30 -1.75
N TRP A 38 -10.85 -7.86 -1.71
CA TRP A 38 -10.06 -8.23 -2.89
C TRP A 38 -10.89 -8.96 -3.95
N ASN A 39 -10.85 -8.43 -5.17
CA ASN A 39 -11.57 -8.92 -6.35
C ASN A 39 -13.10 -9.06 -6.18
N LYS A 40 -13.70 -8.38 -5.19
CA LYS A 40 -15.16 -8.37 -4.94
C LYS A 40 -15.73 -6.97 -4.98
N LEU A 41 -15.01 -6.03 -4.38
CA LEU A 41 -15.32 -4.61 -4.40
C LEU A 41 -14.01 -3.86 -4.48
N CYS A 42 -13.86 -3.08 -5.53
CA CYS A 42 -12.72 -2.18 -5.74
C CYS A 42 -13.24 -0.80 -6.14
N LEU A 43 -12.43 0.21 -5.83
CA LEU A 43 -12.68 1.59 -6.17
C LEU A 43 -11.45 2.25 -6.79
N THR A 44 -11.71 3.22 -7.65
CA THR A 44 -10.72 4.20 -8.10
C THR A 44 -11.29 5.57 -7.75
N GLY A 45 -10.51 6.42 -7.08
CA GLY A 45 -10.90 7.75 -6.58
C GLY A 45 -12.14 7.80 -5.70
N GLY A 46 -12.51 9.03 -5.34
CA GLY A 46 -13.71 9.33 -4.54
C GLY A 46 -13.41 9.35 -3.04
N TYR A 47 -14.46 9.18 -2.24
CA TYR A 47 -14.39 9.28 -0.78
C TYR A 47 -14.73 7.96 -0.11
N VAL A 48 -13.90 7.52 0.83
CA VAL A 48 -14.15 6.37 1.72
C VAL A 48 -14.18 6.86 3.15
N GLU A 49 -15.24 6.52 3.87
CA GLU A 49 -15.37 6.78 5.31
C GLU A 49 -15.60 5.47 6.06
N VAL A 50 -14.90 5.29 7.17
CA VAL A 50 -15.05 4.17 8.10
C VAL A 50 -15.35 4.68 9.50
N ASN A 51 -16.33 4.08 10.18
CA ASN A 51 -16.66 4.40 11.57
C ASN A 51 -16.18 3.25 12.47
N VAL A 52 -15.18 3.53 13.30
CA VAL A 52 -14.39 2.50 13.99
C VAL A 52 -14.32 2.78 15.49
N SER A 53 -14.55 1.73 16.29
CA SER A 53 -14.11 1.65 17.68
C SER A 53 -12.77 0.92 17.70
N LEU A 54 -11.70 1.65 18.00
CA LEU A 54 -10.34 1.11 18.08
C LEU A 54 -10.20 0.15 19.29
N PRO A 55 -9.31 -0.87 19.24
CA PRO A 55 -9.16 -1.88 20.28
C PRO A 55 -8.54 -1.32 21.56
N GLY A 56 -8.91 -1.89 22.71
CA GLY A 56 -8.31 -1.56 24.00
C GLY A 56 -8.44 -0.08 24.42
N PRO A 57 -7.59 0.40 25.35
CA PRO A 57 -7.53 1.80 25.74
C PRO A 57 -6.57 2.63 24.86
N PRO A 58 -6.84 3.92 24.65
CA PRO A 58 -6.01 4.81 23.81
C PRO A 58 -4.59 5.03 24.33
N SER A 59 -4.37 4.82 25.63
CA SER A 59 -3.11 5.13 26.30
C SER A 59 -2.08 4.00 26.27
N LEU A 60 -2.41 2.84 25.70
CA LEU A 60 -1.52 1.69 25.63
C LEU A 60 -1.12 1.37 24.18
N ALA A 61 0.18 1.34 23.94
CA ALA A 61 0.74 0.95 22.64
C ALA A 61 0.82 -0.57 22.49
N GLY A 62 0.68 -1.06 21.26
CA GLY A 62 1.00 -2.42 20.84
C GLY A 62 -0.07 -3.09 19.97
N PHE A 63 -1.35 -2.71 20.11
CA PHE A 63 -2.32 -3.02 19.06
C PHE A 63 -2.04 -2.20 17.81
N TRP A 64 -2.23 -2.81 16.65
CA TRP A 64 -2.06 -2.18 15.34
C TRP A 64 -3.31 -2.42 14.48
N PRO A 65 -4.45 -1.80 14.83
CA PRO A 65 -5.64 -1.80 13.98
C PRO A 65 -5.37 -1.01 12.71
N ALA A 66 -5.78 -1.56 11.57
CA ALA A 66 -5.62 -0.91 10.28
C ALA A 66 -6.88 -1.04 9.41
N VAL A 67 -7.18 0.05 8.69
CA VAL A 67 -8.04 0.04 7.51
C VAL A 67 -7.27 0.72 6.40
N TRP A 68 -7.09 0.02 5.29
CA TRP A 68 -6.21 0.44 4.21
C TRP A 68 -6.68 -0.13 2.88
N MET A 69 -6.07 0.34 1.81
CA MET A 69 -6.40 -0.05 0.45
C MET A 69 -5.14 -0.48 -0.31
N MET A 70 -5.29 -1.49 -1.16
CA MET A 70 -4.22 -1.95 -2.04
C MET A 70 -4.73 -2.14 -3.47
N GLY A 71 -3.88 -1.91 -4.48
CA GLY A 71 -4.23 -2.18 -5.89
C GLY A 71 -4.54 -3.65 -6.17
N ASN A 72 -5.60 -3.91 -6.93
CA ASN A 72 -6.22 -5.24 -7.07
C ASN A 72 -5.34 -6.30 -7.77
N LEU A 73 -4.29 -5.89 -8.48
CA LEU A 73 -3.30 -6.82 -9.04
C LEU A 73 -2.47 -7.52 -7.96
N GLY A 74 -2.29 -6.91 -6.79
CA GLY A 74 -1.69 -7.54 -5.62
C GLY A 74 -2.75 -8.04 -4.66
N ARG A 75 -2.48 -9.12 -3.94
CA ARG A 75 -3.32 -9.63 -2.85
C ARG A 75 -2.51 -9.68 -1.56
N ALA A 76 -2.93 -8.90 -0.56
CA ALA A 76 -2.29 -8.88 0.75
C ALA A 76 -2.24 -10.28 1.35
N GLY A 77 -1.05 -10.65 1.87
CA GLY A 77 -0.76 -12.00 2.37
C GLY A 77 -0.28 -13.01 1.32
N TYR A 78 -0.19 -12.64 0.03
CA TYR A 78 0.26 -13.53 -1.05
C TYR A 78 1.48 -12.95 -1.77
N GLY A 79 2.69 -13.32 -1.32
CA GLY A 79 3.96 -12.68 -1.74
C GLY A 79 4.20 -12.68 -3.25
N ALA A 80 3.89 -13.78 -3.95
CA ALA A 80 4.07 -13.84 -5.40
C ALA A 80 3.18 -12.84 -6.16
N THR A 81 2.10 -12.36 -5.56
CA THR A 81 1.21 -11.36 -6.18
C THR A 81 1.68 -9.93 -5.94
N THR A 82 2.55 -9.68 -4.96
CA THR A 82 3.01 -8.33 -4.60
C THR A 82 4.43 -8.04 -5.07
N GLU A 83 5.25 -9.06 -5.33
CA GLU A 83 6.65 -8.92 -5.77
C GLU A 83 6.81 -8.05 -7.04
N GLY A 84 7.42 -6.87 -6.90
CA GLY A 84 7.57 -5.94 -8.03
C GLY A 84 6.27 -5.26 -8.49
N LEU A 85 5.20 -5.31 -7.67
CA LEU A 85 3.96 -4.57 -7.87
C LEU A 85 3.68 -3.62 -6.71
N TRP A 86 3.87 -4.08 -5.47
CA TRP A 86 3.81 -3.24 -4.30
C TRP A 86 5.18 -2.58 -4.02
N PRO A 87 5.23 -1.31 -3.58
CA PRO A 87 4.16 -0.31 -3.50
C PRO A 87 4.22 0.66 -4.70
N TYR A 88 4.45 0.14 -5.92
CA TYR A 88 4.64 1.02 -7.08
C TYR A 88 3.42 1.92 -7.33
N SER A 89 3.69 3.17 -7.74
CA SER A 89 2.69 4.10 -8.28
C SER A 89 3.30 4.86 -9.46
N TYR A 90 3.61 4.11 -10.52
CA TYR A 90 4.54 4.54 -11.55
C TYR A 90 4.18 4.07 -12.96
N ASP A 91 4.12 5.01 -13.90
CA ASP A 91 3.75 4.77 -15.30
C ASP A 91 4.74 5.44 -16.28
N THR A 92 5.99 5.61 -15.84
CA THR A 92 7.07 6.18 -16.67
C THR A 92 8.11 5.11 -16.98
N CYS A 93 8.66 5.13 -18.20
CA CYS A 93 9.75 4.24 -18.57
C CYS A 93 11.11 4.89 -18.34
N ASP A 94 11.70 4.62 -17.17
CA ASP A 94 13.06 5.00 -16.80
C ASP A 94 13.62 4.06 -15.72
N TRP A 95 14.64 4.53 -14.99
CA TRP A 95 15.44 3.74 -14.07
C TRP A 95 14.63 3.31 -12.85
N GLY A 96 13.54 4.02 -12.52
CA GLY A 96 12.60 3.65 -11.47
C GLY A 96 11.96 2.29 -11.66
N THR A 97 11.91 1.79 -12.90
CA THR A 97 11.32 0.49 -13.24
C THR A 97 12.28 -0.69 -13.04
N LEU A 98 13.57 -0.41 -12.88
CA LEU A 98 14.62 -1.44 -12.83
C LEU A 98 14.86 -1.95 -11.40
N PRO A 99 15.38 -3.19 -11.26
CA PRO A 99 15.79 -3.71 -9.96
C PRO A 99 16.68 -2.73 -9.22
N GLY A 100 16.35 -2.43 -7.96
CA GLY A 100 17.12 -1.52 -7.10
C GLY A 100 17.19 -0.06 -7.58
N GLN A 101 16.41 0.34 -8.59
CA GLN A 101 16.52 1.65 -9.27
C GLN A 101 17.91 1.92 -9.88
N VAL A 102 18.59 0.85 -10.31
CA VAL A 102 19.92 0.94 -10.92
C VAL A 102 19.89 0.44 -12.35
N PHE A 103 20.47 1.23 -13.25
CA PHE A 103 20.69 0.80 -14.63
C PHE A 103 21.95 -0.08 -14.71
N PRO A 104 21.85 -1.33 -15.17
CA PRO A 104 23.01 -2.16 -15.40
C PRO A 104 23.72 -1.66 -16.67
N SER A 105 24.70 -0.76 -16.52
CA SER A 105 25.55 -0.34 -17.63
C SER A 105 26.65 -1.37 -17.87
N PRO A 106 26.70 -2.03 -19.04
CA PRO A 106 27.77 -2.98 -19.36
C PRO A 106 29.13 -2.30 -19.56
N THR A 107 29.15 -0.99 -19.82
CA THR A 107 30.34 -0.23 -20.22
C THR A 107 30.80 0.79 -19.20
N ASP A 108 29.98 1.14 -18.20
CA ASP A 108 30.38 2.01 -17.09
C ASP A 108 29.58 1.70 -15.81
N PRO A 109 30.14 0.89 -14.89
CA PRO A 109 29.56 0.61 -13.59
C PRO A 109 29.31 1.87 -12.73
N ASN A 110 29.98 2.99 -13.03
CA ASN A 110 29.82 4.26 -12.32
C ASN A 110 28.70 5.15 -12.90
N ALA A 111 28.02 4.72 -13.97
CA ALA A 111 26.88 5.44 -14.52
C ALA A 111 25.62 5.32 -13.63
N GLN A 112 25.63 4.45 -12.61
CA GLN A 112 24.51 4.27 -11.68
C GLN A 112 24.33 5.50 -10.79
N PRO A 113 23.10 5.89 -10.41
CA PRO A 113 22.90 7.08 -9.60
C PRO A 113 23.48 6.77 -8.22
N SER A 114 24.50 7.51 -7.79
CA SER A 114 25.18 7.24 -6.52
C SER A 114 24.18 7.18 -5.35
N ALA A 115 23.10 7.97 -5.40
CA ALA A 115 22.07 7.95 -4.38
C ALA A 115 21.35 6.59 -4.29
N ALA A 116 21.08 5.91 -5.40
CA ALA A 116 20.45 4.60 -5.40
C ALA A 116 21.30 3.52 -4.69
N LEU A 117 22.62 3.72 -4.60
CA LEU A 117 23.55 2.80 -3.97
C LEU A 117 23.94 3.16 -2.53
N THR A 118 23.70 4.40 -2.11
CA THR A 118 24.30 4.94 -0.87
C THR A 118 23.32 5.65 0.07
N THR A 119 22.07 5.85 -0.34
CA THR A 119 21.10 6.62 0.46
C THR A 119 20.03 5.76 1.14
N GLY A 120 20.12 4.43 1.03
CA GLY A 120 19.29 3.53 1.80
C GLY A 120 19.70 3.41 3.27
N PRO A 121 19.03 2.54 4.06
CA PRO A 121 19.30 2.36 5.47
C PRO A 121 20.78 2.04 5.74
N GLY A 122 21.39 2.75 6.69
CA GLY A 122 22.80 2.56 7.04
C GLY A 122 23.80 2.99 5.96
N GLY A 123 23.38 3.77 4.96
CA GLY A 123 24.22 4.17 3.83
C GLY A 123 24.33 3.11 2.73
N GLY A 124 23.40 2.15 2.71
CA GLY A 124 23.34 1.07 1.73
C GLY A 124 22.47 1.37 0.52
N VAL A 125 22.07 0.31 -0.18
CA VAL A 125 21.19 0.38 -1.36
C VAL A 125 19.82 0.97 -0.99
N LEU A 126 19.35 1.88 -1.83
CA LEU A 126 18.08 2.59 -1.62
C LEU A 126 16.87 1.66 -1.77
N SER A 127 16.92 0.75 -2.75
CA SER A 127 15.81 -0.13 -3.08
C SER A 127 16.25 -1.59 -3.14
N GLY A 128 15.50 -2.44 -2.43
CA GLY A 128 15.52 -3.90 -2.53
C GLY A 128 14.44 -4.44 -3.47
N ALA A 129 13.66 -3.58 -4.12
CA ALA A 129 12.61 -4.02 -5.04
C ALA A 129 13.22 -4.71 -6.27
N PRO A 130 12.59 -5.78 -6.78
CA PRO A 130 13.06 -6.51 -7.97
C PRO A 130 12.83 -5.76 -9.30
N GLY A 131 12.38 -4.50 -9.24
CA GLY A 131 11.89 -3.75 -10.39
C GLY A 131 10.37 -3.85 -10.53
N GLN A 132 9.79 -2.95 -11.31
CA GLN A 132 8.35 -2.95 -11.57
C GLN A 132 8.02 -4.05 -12.59
N ARG A 133 7.31 -5.09 -12.14
CA ARG A 133 7.00 -6.28 -12.94
C ARG A 133 6.23 -5.93 -14.22
N PHE A 134 5.26 -5.01 -14.10
CA PHE A 134 4.45 -4.51 -15.20
C PHE A 134 4.78 -3.05 -15.45
N SER A 135 6.01 -2.78 -15.89
CA SER A 135 6.47 -1.42 -16.15
C SER A 135 6.02 -0.88 -17.51
N ALA A 136 5.97 0.45 -17.63
CA ALA A 136 5.82 1.10 -18.93
C ALA A 136 6.98 0.80 -19.90
N CYS A 137 8.10 0.25 -19.40
CA CYS A 137 9.24 -0.22 -20.19
C CYS A 137 9.07 -1.62 -20.79
N THR A 138 7.98 -2.32 -20.53
CA THR A 138 7.80 -3.67 -21.08
C THR A 138 7.83 -3.65 -22.61
N CYS A 139 8.56 -4.60 -23.21
CA CYS A 139 8.69 -4.73 -24.67
C CYS A 139 7.32 -4.92 -25.34
N GLY A 140 7.02 -4.17 -26.40
CA GLY A 140 5.70 -4.14 -27.05
C GLY A 140 5.32 -5.36 -27.90
N ASN A 141 6.26 -6.30 -28.11
CA ASN A 141 6.07 -7.47 -28.97
C ASN A 141 5.22 -8.53 -28.24
N ALA A 142 4.37 -9.25 -28.98
CA ALA A 142 3.40 -10.18 -28.40
C ALA A 142 4.01 -11.40 -27.67
N ASN A 143 5.33 -11.61 -27.78
CA ASN A 143 6.05 -12.77 -27.23
C ASN A 143 6.95 -12.43 -26.02
N ASP A 144 6.93 -11.19 -25.52
CA ASP A 144 7.79 -10.79 -24.40
C ASP A 144 7.07 -11.00 -23.06
N GLY A 145 6.94 -12.28 -22.70
CA GLY A 145 6.32 -12.80 -21.49
C GLY A 145 5.66 -14.15 -21.81
N ASP A 146 6.45 -15.23 -21.88
CA ASP A 146 6.01 -16.59 -22.24
C ASP A 146 5.14 -17.26 -21.15
N GLY A 147 4.09 -16.57 -20.72
CA GLY A 147 2.98 -17.08 -19.93
C GLY A 147 1.64 -16.86 -20.67
N PRO A 148 0.53 -17.41 -20.17
CA PRO A 148 -0.79 -17.23 -20.79
C PRO A 148 -1.22 -15.76 -20.93
N MET A 149 -0.66 -14.85 -20.13
CA MET A 149 -0.78 -13.39 -20.28
C MET A 149 0.58 -12.70 -20.01
N GLY A 150 0.98 -11.82 -20.92
CA GLY A 150 2.08 -10.86 -20.71
C GLY A 150 1.65 -9.69 -19.80
N HIS A 151 1.92 -8.46 -20.23
CA HIS A 151 1.56 -7.25 -19.48
C HIS A 151 0.02 -7.05 -19.36
N PRO A 152 -0.57 -6.87 -18.16
CA PRO A 152 -2.02 -6.72 -17.98
C PRO A 152 -2.54 -5.31 -18.31
N GLY A 153 -1.67 -4.43 -18.83
CA GLY A 153 -1.99 -3.02 -19.07
C GLY A 153 -2.42 -2.81 -20.53
N PRO A 154 -3.23 -1.78 -20.83
CA PRO A 154 -3.45 -1.37 -22.21
C PRO A 154 -2.14 -1.03 -22.92
N LYS A 155 -2.06 -1.34 -24.22
CA LYS A 155 -0.92 -0.90 -25.06
C LYS A 155 -0.92 0.62 -25.20
N ARG A 156 0.28 1.21 -25.14
CA ARG A 156 0.53 2.64 -25.37
C ARG A 156 1.76 2.79 -26.27
N GLY A 157 1.51 3.02 -27.56
CA GLY A 157 2.59 3.07 -28.57
C GLY A 157 3.29 1.72 -28.69
N ASP A 158 4.61 1.74 -28.53
CA ASP A 158 5.51 0.58 -28.52
C ASP A 158 5.66 -0.08 -27.13
N GLY A 159 4.97 0.44 -26.11
CA GLY A 159 4.96 -0.11 -24.75
C GLY A 159 3.55 -0.27 -24.19
N PHE A 160 3.45 -0.15 -22.86
CA PHE A 160 2.23 -0.36 -22.10
C PHE A 160 2.01 0.77 -21.09
N VAL A 161 0.78 0.92 -20.63
CA VAL A 161 0.49 1.60 -19.37
C VAL A 161 1.03 0.73 -18.25
N GLY A 162 1.97 1.25 -17.43
CA GLY A 162 2.53 0.60 -16.26
C GLY A 162 1.45 0.27 -15.23
N ARG A 163 1.60 -0.90 -14.60
CA ARG A 163 0.63 -1.50 -13.69
C ARG A 163 1.31 -1.90 -12.37
N MET A 164 0.54 -1.88 -11.28
CA MET A 164 1.08 -1.95 -9.93
C MET A 164 0.03 -2.34 -8.88
N ALA A 165 0.47 -2.46 -7.62
CA ALA A 165 -0.36 -2.64 -6.44
C ALA A 165 -0.02 -1.56 -5.39
N PRO A 166 -0.44 -0.28 -5.61
CA PRO A 166 -0.22 0.82 -4.66
C PRO A 166 -0.87 0.54 -3.29
N GLU A 167 -0.48 1.29 -2.26
CA GLU A 167 -1.04 1.22 -0.91
C GLU A 167 -1.40 2.61 -0.37
N ILE A 168 -2.63 2.76 0.14
CA ILE A 168 -3.10 3.95 0.86
C ILE A 168 -3.73 3.51 2.18
N ASP A 169 -3.21 4.05 3.28
CA ASP A 169 -3.65 3.76 4.63
C ASP A 169 -4.68 4.80 5.08
N ILE A 170 -5.93 4.36 5.30
CA ILE A 170 -7.00 5.22 5.82
C ILE A 170 -6.77 5.49 7.30
N LEU A 171 -6.36 4.43 8.02
CA LEU A 171 -5.90 4.50 9.39
C LEU A 171 -4.94 3.34 9.68
N GLU A 172 -3.87 3.65 10.40
CA GLU A 172 -3.09 2.70 11.20
C GLU A 172 -2.93 3.30 12.60
N ALA A 173 -3.70 2.81 13.57
CA ALA A 173 -3.72 3.43 14.89
C ALA A 173 -2.66 2.81 15.83
N SER A 174 -2.14 3.65 16.74
CA SER A 174 -1.22 3.25 17.81
C SER A 174 -1.44 4.17 19.01
N SER A 175 -0.50 4.15 19.95
CA SER A 175 -0.45 5.08 21.08
C SER A 175 0.96 5.64 21.24
N PHE A 176 1.05 6.96 21.38
CA PHE A 176 2.30 7.66 21.63
C PHE A 176 2.15 8.57 22.85
N ASN A 177 3.08 8.45 23.81
CA ASN A 177 3.04 9.20 25.08
C ASN A 177 1.69 9.14 25.82
N GLY A 178 0.99 8.00 25.73
CA GLY A 178 -0.30 7.78 26.39
C GLY A 178 -1.49 8.43 25.68
N ILE A 179 -1.29 8.94 24.46
CA ILE A 179 -2.32 9.49 23.58
C ILE A 179 -2.49 8.55 22.39
N GLY A 180 -3.73 8.19 22.09
CA GLY A 180 -4.05 7.40 20.91
C GLY A 180 -3.82 8.21 19.64
N THR A 181 -3.06 7.67 18.70
CA THR A 181 -2.68 8.34 17.44
C THR A 181 -3.05 7.49 16.23
N VAL A 182 -3.13 8.11 15.06
CA VAL A 182 -3.35 7.45 13.78
C VAL A 182 -2.30 7.91 12.78
N SER A 183 -1.60 6.94 12.19
CA SER A 183 -0.80 7.15 10.99
C SER A 183 -1.71 7.05 9.77
N GLN A 184 -1.55 8.01 8.86
CA GLN A 184 -2.27 8.11 7.60
C GLN A 184 -1.22 8.29 6.51
N SER A 185 -1.23 7.42 5.51
CA SER A 185 -0.06 7.26 4.64
C SER A 185 -0.39 6.81 3.22
N LEU A 186 0.55 7.13 2.34
CA LEU A 186 0.68 6.61 0.98
C LEU A 186 2.07 5.96 0.89
N GLN A 187 2.11 4.69 0.50
CA GLN A 187 3.38 4.02 0.19
C GLN A 187 3.65 4.15 -1.32
N VAL A 188 4.86 4.53 -1.69
CA VAL A 188 5.25 4.69 -3.10
C VAL A 188 6.55 3.99 -3.43
N ALA A 189 6.61 3.46 -4.64
CA ALA A 189 7.82 3.16 -5.39
C ALA A 189 7.71 3.74 -6.81
N PRO A 190 8.81 4.13 -7.46
CA PRO A 190 10.20 4.14 -6.96
C PRO A 190 10.47 5.20 -5.88
N PHE A 191 11.68 5.24 -5.32
CA PHE A 191 12.05 6.03 -4.15
C PHE A 191 12.94 7.24 -4.48
N ASN A 192 12.70 8.37 -3.81
CA ASN A 192 13.62 9.49 -3.75
C ASN A 192 14.91 9.11 -3.02
N ALA A 193 16.00 9.82 -3.32
CA ALA A 193 17.24 9.74 -2.56
C ALA A 193 16.98 9.94 -1.06
N ALA A 194 17.39 8.97 -0.25
CA ALA A 194 17.16 8.91 1.20
C ALA A 194 15.67 9.02 1.61
N TYR A 195 14.74 8.63 0.73
CA TYR A 195 13.29 8.71 0.96
C TYR A 195 12.82 10.15 1.28
N ASN A 196 13.50 11.14 0.69
CA ASN A 196 13.21 12.56 0.91
C ASN A 196 12.22 13.08 -0.12
N TRP A 197 10.94 12.83 0.14
CA TRP A 197 9.84 13.52 -0.51
C TRP A 197 9.73 14.99 -0.05
N SER A 198 9.16 15.85 -0.89
CA SER A 198 9.00 17.29 -0.62
C SER A 198 7.95 17.57 0.45
N GLN A 199 8.34 18.35 1.45
CA GLN A 199 7.47 18.76 2.56
C GLN A 199 7.13 20.26 2.50
N ASP A 200 7.27 20.86 1.32
CA ASP A 200 6.96 22.27 1.10
C ASP A 200 5.45 22.52 1.19
N SER A 201 5.06 23.72 1.64
CA SER A 201 3.65 24.07 1.82
C SER A 201 2.86 24.20 0.51
N SER A 202 3.53 24.16 -0.65
CA SER A 202 2.88 24.02 -1.96
C SER A 202 2.50 22.58 -2.31
N ASP A 203 3.11 21.60 -1.65
CA ASP A 203 3.01 20.18 -2.00
C ASP A 203 2.14 19.39 -1.03
N LEU A 204 1.80 20.01 0.11
CA LEU A 204 0.91 19.46 1.11
C LEU A 204 0.13 20.56 1.85
N SER A 205 -0.90 20.16 2.56
CA SER A 205 -1.63 21.03 3.50
C SER A 205 -1.94 20.26 4.78
N ILE A 206 -1.67 20.86 5.94
CA ILE A 206 -2.07 20.33 7.25
C ILE A 206 -3.17 21.26 7.78
N TYR A 207 -4.30 20.68 8.20
CA TYR A 207 -5.53 21.42 8.52
C TYR A 207 -5.78 21.59 10.01
N ASP A 208 -5.08 20.83 10.86
CA ASP A 208 -5.23 20.88 12.31
C ASP A 208 -3.88 21.02 13.02
N SER A 209 -3.91 21.15 14.34
CA SER A 209 -2.72 21.31 15.18
C SER A 209 -2.18 20.01 15.77
N THR A 210 -2.88 18.88 15.56
CA THR A 210 -2.50 17.57 16.12
C THR A 210 -1.74 16.72 15.11
N THR A 211 -1.88 17.04 13.82
CA THR A 211 -1.21 16.38 12.71
C THR A 211 0.23 16.86 12.59
N ILE A 212 1.16 15.90 12.59
CA ILE A 212 2.58 16.13 12.33
C ILE A 212 3.07 15.16 11.25
N LEU A 213 3.99 15.61 10.41
CA LEU A 213 4.62 14.71 9.43
C LEU A 213 5.42 13.63 10.15
N ASN A 214 5.30 12.39 9.70
CA ASN A 214 5.95 11.27 10.35
C ASN A 214 7.48 11.35 10.18
N SER A 215 8.21 10.92 11.20
CA SER A 215 9.67 10.83 11.14
C SER A 215 10.15 9.59 10.38
N TYR A 216 9.32 8.55 10.29
CA TYR A 216 9.57 7.41 9.42
C TYR A 216 9.29 7.78 7.96
N LYS A 217 10.31 7.64 7.10
CA LYS A 217 10.23 7.99 5.68
C LYS A 217 10.20 6.78 4.74
N GLY A 218 10.41 5.56 5.26
CA GLY A 218 10.45 4.36 4.45
C GLY A 218 11.62 3.42 4.78
N GLY A 219 11.87 2.50 3.86
CA GLY A 219 12.94 1.52 3.91
C GLY A 219 13.12 0.87 2.55
N VAL A 220 13.91 -0.20 2.49
CA VAL A 220 14.34 -0.79 1.19
C VAL A 220 13.20 -1.28 0.30
N TYR A 221 11.98 -1.44 0.82
CA TYR A 221 10.82 -1.88 0.03
C TYR A 221 9.73 -0.81 -0.13
N GLN A 222 9.85 0.36 0.51
CA GLN A 222 8.84 1.42 0.40
C GLN A 222 9.42 2.80 0.72
N GLU A 223 8.96 3.84 0.03
CA GLU A 223 9.00 5.20 0.53
C GLU A 223 7.62 5.55 1.09
N SER A 224 7.59 6.17 2.27
CA SER A 224 6.36 6.45 3.01
C SER A 224 6.11 7.95 3.10
N ILE A 225 5.00 8.38 2.50
CA ILE A 225 4.52 9.75 2.57
C ILE A 225 3.40 9.75 3.61
N SER A 226 3.70 10.26 4.79
CA SER A 226 2.83 10.01 5.95
C SER A 226 2.82 11.15 6.96
N ALA A 227 1.67 11.27 7.61
CA ALA A 227 1.47 12.12 8.79
C ALA A 227 0.78 11.33 9.90
N VAL A 228 1.02 11.74 11.13
CA VAL A 228 0.44 11.16 12.34
C VAL A 228 -0.40 12.23 13.02
N SER A 229 -1.62 11.88 13.40
CA SER A 229 -2.56 12.77 14.09
C SER A 229 -3.02 12.15 15.40
N ASP A 230 -3.32 12.98 16.40
CA ASP A 230 -4.05 12.51 17.58
C ASP A 230 -5.46 12.05 17.16
N THR A 231 -5.89 10.91 17.68
CA THR A 231 -7.27 10.41 17.48
C THR A 231 -8.21 10.97 18.53
N ASN A 232 -9.52 10.77 18.34
CA ASN A 232 -10.46 10.96 19.43
C ASN A 232 -10.25 9.86 20.49
N GLN A 233 -9.82 10.27 21.68
CA GLN A 233 -9.51 9.38 22.80
C GLN A 233 -10.73 8.64 23.35
N ASN A 234 -11.96 9.04 22.96
CA ASN A 234 -13.21 8.35 23.26
C ASN A 234 -13.67 7.42 22.12
N GLY A 235 -12.85 7.20 21.09
CA GLY A 235 -13.13 6.33 19.94
C GLY A 235 -12.64 4.89 20.11
N TYR A 236 -12.63 4.38 21.33
CA TYR A 236 -11.96 3.13 21.71
C TYR A 236 -12.91 2.16 22.43
N GLU A 237 -12.61 0.87 22.33
CA GLU A 237 -13.33 -0.25 22.96
C GLU A 237 -13.53 -0.01 24.45
N SER A 238 -12.50 0.45 25.15
CA SER A 238 -12.56 0.73 26.60
C SER A 238 -13.53 1.85 26.97
N THR A 239 -13.90 2.70 26.01
CA THR A 239 -14.82 3.82 26.18
C THR A 239 -16.20 3.55 25.57
N GLY A 240 -16.32 2.50 24.76
CA GLY A 240 -17.53 2.14 24.01
C GLY A 240 -17.88 3.11 22.87
N GLY A 241 -16.99 4.05 22.54
CA GLY A 241 -17.23 5.04 21.49
C GLY A 241 -16.55 4.70 20.17
N TYR A 242 -16.99 5.41 19.13
CA TYR A 242 -16.52 5.25 17.76
C TYR A 242 -15.99 6.59 17.23
N SER A 243 -15.10 6.52 16.25
CA SER A 243 -14.63 7.68 15.49
C SER A 243 -14.63 7.39 14.00
N THR A 244 -14.90 8.42 13.21
CA THR A 244 -14.79 8.32 11.76
C THR A 244 -13.36 8.59 11.30
N PHE A 245 -12.93 7.82 10.32
CA PHE A 245 -11.68 8.02 9.57
C PHE A 245 -12.00 7.92 8.09
N GLY A 246 -11.22 8.56 7.24
CA GLY A 246 -11.51 8.50 5.82
C GLY A 246 -10.41 9.04 4.94
N ILE A 247 -10.62 8.86 3.64
CA ILE A 247 -9.80 9.40 2.58
C ILE A 247 -10.71 9.93 1.48
N GLU A 248 -10.36 11.09 0.93
CA GLU A 248 -10.80 11.52 -0.40
C GLU A 248 -9.58 11.51 -1.30
N TYR A 249 -9.66 10.94 -2.50
CA TYR A 249 -8.57 11.03 -3.44
C TYR A 249 -9.02 11.14 -4.89
N GLU A 250 -8.21 11.86 -5.66
CA GLU A 250 -8.30 11.94 -7.10
C GLU A 250 -7.01 11.38 -7.70
N PRO A 251 -7.07 10.33 -8.56
CA PRO A 251 -5.91 9.77 -9.21
C PRO A 251 -5.28 10.69 -10.25
N GLY A 252 -4.03 10.42 -10.59
CA GLY A 252 -3.28 11.08 -11.66
C GLY A 252 -2.11 11.92 -11.18
N SER A 253 -1.47 12.61 -12.12
CA SER A 253 -0.34 13.51 -11.87
C SER A 253 -0.76 14.87 -11.32
N ASP A 254 -2.02 15.25 -11.52
CA ASP A 254 -2.62 16.51 -11.02
C ASP A 254 -3.65 16.25 -9.91
N GLY A 255 -3.66 15.03 -9.38
CA GLY A 255 -4.59 14.57 -8.36
C GLY A 255 -4.21 15.02 -6.94
N TYR A 256 -4.80 14.37 -5.94
CA TYR A 256 -4.52 14.61 -4.53
C TYR A 256 -5.00 13.44 -3.67
N ILE A 257 -4.53 13.39 -2.42
CA ILE A 257 -5.13 12.55 -1.37
C ILE A 257 -5.32 13.44 -0.13
N THR A 258 -6.54 13.49 0.38
CA THR A 258 -6.91 14.14 1.64
C THR A 258 -7.34 13.07 2.63
N TRP A 259 -6.77 13.09 3.83
CA TRP A 259 -7.17 12.22 4.92
C TRP A 259 -8.08 12.93 5.91
N PHE A 260 -8.90 12.15 6.60
CA PHE A 260 -9.87 12.62 7.57
C PHE A 260 -9.77 11.83 8.88
N SER A 261 -9.97 12.53 9.99
CA SER A 261 -10.11 11.97 11.34
C SER A 261 -11.21 12.73 12.08
N ASN A 262 -12.10 12.01 12.75
CA ASN A 262 -13.23 12.58 13.49
C ASN A 262 -14.08 13.57 12.64
N GLY A 263 -14.33 13.20 11.38
CA GLY A 263 -15.14 13.96 10.43
C GLY A 263 -14.51 15.25 9.91
N SER A 264 -13.24 15.53 10.23
CA SER A 264 -12.51 16.72 9.77
C SER A 264 -11.27 16.30 8.96
N PRO A 265 -10.87 17.08 7.93
CA PRO A 265 -9.63 16.81 7.21
C PRO A 265 -8.43 17.00 8.14
N THR A 266 -7.45 16.11 8.08
CA THR A 266 -6.20 16.16 8.85
C THR A 266 -5.09 16.77 7.99
N TRP A 267 -4.84 16.18 6.82
CA TRP A 267 -3.87 16.68 5.86
C TRP A 267 -4.20 16.27 4.42
N THR A 268 -3.57 16.94 3.47
CA THR A 268 -3.62 16.64 2.03
C THR A 268 -2.22 16.59 1.48
N VAL A 269 -1.98 15.69 0.54
CA VAL A 269 -0.76 15.63 -0.26
C VAL A 269 -1.08 15.66 -1.74
N TYR A 270 -0.22 16.34 -2.51
CA TYR A 270 -0.29 16.41 -3.96
C TYR A 270 0.86 15.60 -4.59
N PRO A 271 0.73 15.12 -5.84
CA PRO A 271 1.80 14.42 -6.55
C PRO A 271 3.16 15.14 -6.58
N SER A 272 3.17 16.47 -6.51
CA SER A 272 4.41 17.25 -6.43
C SER A 272 5.26 16.91 -5.20
N ALA A 273 4.64 16.50 -4.09
CA ALA A 273 5.33 16.05 -2.88
C ALA A 273 6.24 14.85 -3.16
N PHE A 274 5.82 13.95 -4.04
CA PHE A 274 6.54 12.75 -4.44
C PHE A 274 6.90 12.80 -5.94
N GLY A 275 7.39 13.97 -6.35
CA GLY A 275 7.81 14.29 -7.71
C GLY A 275 9.07 13.57 -8.20
N PRO A 276 9.55 13.95 -9.40
CA PRO A 276 10.80 13.44 -9.98
C PRO A 276 12.00 13.66 -9.06
N ASP A 277 13.02 12.82 -9.22
CA ASP A 277 14.30 12.98 -8.53
C ASP A 277 15.47 12.62 -9.43
N SER A 278 16.25 13.64 -9.76
CA SER A 278 17.44 13.53 -10.59
C SER A 278 18.59 12.79 -9.90
N GLN A 279 18.59 12.67 -8.57
CA GLN A 279 19.63 11.91 -7.85
C GLN A 279 19.47 10.40 -8.03
N THR A 280 18.25 9.93 -8.32
CA THR A 280 17.91 8.53 -8.55
C THR A 280 17.40 8.26 -9.98
N ASN A 281 17.38 9.29 -10.84
CA ASN A 281 16.91 9.25 -12.22
C ASN A 281 15.47 8.73 -12.37
N ILE A 282 14.57 9.15 -11.46
CA ILE A 282 13.16 8.82 -11.51
C ILE A 282 12.33 10.05 -11.90
N SER A 283 11.25 9.81 -12.63
CA SER A 283 10.24 10.76 -13.06
C SER A 283 9.09 10.88 -12.05
N GLN A 284 8.05 11.61 -12.45
CA GLN A 284 6.86 11.86 -11.63
C GLN A 284 6.12 10.54 -11.31
N ARG A 285 5.84 10.32 -10.03
CA ARG A 285 4.93 9.28 -9.53
C ARG A 285 3.50 9.81 -9.47
N LEU A 286 2.52 8.92 -9.40
CA LEU A 286 1.09 9.29 -9.48
C LEU A 286 0.39 9.10 -8.15
N VAL A 287 -0.71 9.82 -7.90
CA VAL A 287 -1.78 9.22 -7.09
C VAL A 287 -2.36 8.09 -7.96
N SER A 288 -2.23 6.85 -7.50
CA SER A 288 -2.41 5.71 -8.40
C SER A 288 -3.85 5.62 -8.94
N PRO A 289 -4.03 5.45 -10.26
CA PRO A 289 -5.32 5.18 -10.88
C PRO A 289 -5.74 3.70 -10.85
N GLU A 290 -4.94 2.81 -10.25
CA GLU A 290 -5.32 1.39 -10.11
C GLU A 290 -6.65 1.24 -9.34
N PRO A 291 -7.50 0.26 -9.69
CA PRO A 291 -8.61 -0.14 -8.84
C PRO A 291 -8.05 -0.74 -7.56
N MET A 292 -8.42 -0.18 -6.41
CA MET A 292 -7.97 -0.64 -5.10
C MET A 292 -9.10 -1.29 -4.31
N TYR A 293 -8.78 -2.32 -3.54
CA TYR A 293 -9.71 -3.01 -2.65
C TYR A 293 -9.39 -2.65 -1.20
N LEU A 294 -10.37 -2.81 -0.31
CA LEU A 294 -10.24 -2.52 1.11
C LEU A 294 -9.71 -3.71 1.89
N ILE A 295 -8.92 -3.41 2.92
CA ILE A 295 -8.38 -4.36 3.88
C ILE A 295 -8.66 -3.82 5.28
N MET A 296 -9.13 -4.69 6.17
CA MET A 296 -9.39 -4.39 7.58
C MET A 296 -8.75 -5.49 8.42
N ASN A 297 -7.84 -5.13 9.31
CA ASN A 297 -7.18 -6.09 10.18
C ASN A 297 -6.86 -5.48 11.55
N LEU A 298 -6.68 -6.36 12.53
CA LEU A 298 -6.16 -6.01 13.83
C LEU A 298 -4.80 -6.70 14.02
N GLY A 299 -3.72 -5.98 13.74
CA GLY A 299 -2.36 -6.49 13.89
C GLY A 299 -1.82 -6.36 15.31
N TYR A 300 -0.71 -7.05 15.57
CA TYR A 300 0.06 -6.95 16.81
C TYR A 300 1.54 -7.14 16.52
N SER A 301 2.32 -6.06 16.61
CA SER A 301 3.70 -6.04 16.10
C SER A 301 4.65 -5.22 16.97
N HIS A 302 5.90 -5.69 17.10
CA HIS A 302 7.02 -4.91 17.62
C HIS A 302 7.53 -3.85 16.63
N GLY A 303 7.12 -3.94 15.35
CA GLY A 303 7.54 -3.01 14.30
C GLY A 303 6.86 -1.65 14.36
N PHE A 304 5.71 -1.55 15.05
CA PHE A 304 4.86 -0.34 15.10
C PHE A 304 4.90 0.37 16.47
N GLY A 305 5.94 0.09 17.27
CA GLY A 305 6.16 0.66 18.59
C GLY A 305 6.44 -0.39 19.67
N ALA A 306 6.73 0.09 20.88
CA ALA A 306 6.88 -0.78 22.03
C ALA A 306 5.52 -1.34 22.45
N ILE A 307 5.46 -2.65 22.69
CA ILE A 307 4.27 -3.33 23.18
C ILE A 307 4.16 -3.10 24.69
N SER A 308 3.04 -2.55 25.13
CA SER A 308 2.77 -2.37 26.56
C SER A 308 2.60 -3.73 27.25
N PRO A 309 3.24 -3.96 28.42
CA PRO A 309 3.11 -5.22 29.17
C PRO A 309 1.71 -5.41 29.77
N ASN A 310 0.89 -4.37 29.79
CA ASN A 310 -0.45 -4.37 30.38
C ASN A 310 -1.56 -4.33 29.31
N LEU A 311 -1.28 -4.72 28.07
CA LEU A 311 -2.31 -4.78 27.03
C LEU A 311 -3.42 -5.78 27.43
N PRO A 312 -4.70 -5.37 27.38
CA PRO A 312 -5.80 -6.25 27.72
C PRO A 312 -6.08 -7.22 26.56
N PHE A 313 -6.15 -8.52 26.85
CA PHE A 313 -6.62 -9.53 25.89
C PHE A 313 -7.88 -10.24 26.41
N PRO A 314 -8.84 -10.59 25.54
CA PRO A 314 -8.91 -10.21 24.13
C PRO A 314 -9.20 -8.70 23.97
N ALA A 315 -8.83 -8.15 22.81
CA ALA A 315 -9.19 -6.79 22.40
C ALA A 315 -9.94 -6.82 21.07
N THR A 316 -10.81 -5.84 20.86
CA THR A 316 -11.74 -5.84 19.74
C THR A 316 -11.69 -4.53 18.96
N MET A 317 -11.40 -4.64 17.66
CA MET A 317 -11.69 -3.58 16.70
C MET A 317 -13.11 -3.79 16.17
N SER A 318 -13.96 -2.78 16.29
CA SER A 318 -15.34 -2.83 15.77
C SER A 318 -15.53 -1.78 14.67
N ILE A 319 -16.12 -2.17 13.54
CA ILE A 319 -16.44 -1.28 12.43
C ILE A 319 -17.95 -1.24 12.25
N ASP A 320 -18.57 -0.10 12.55
CA ASP A 320 -20.02 0.11 12.43
C ASP A 320 -20.42 0.20 10.95
N TYR A 321 -19.67 0.99 10.16
CA TYR A 321 -19.87 1.05 8.73
C TYR A 321 -18.59 1.34 7.96
N ILE A 322 -18.65 1.00 6.67
CA ILE A 322 -17.78 1.52 5.62
C ILE A 322 -18.69 2.10 4.54
N ARG A 323 -18.45 3.35 4.15
CA ARG A 323 -19.21 4.04 3.10
C ARG A 323 -18.27 4.52 2.01
N ILE A 324 -18.68 4.31 0.77
CA ILE A 324 -17.92 4.70 -0.42
C ILE A 324 -18.80 5.61 -1.25
N TYR A 325 -18.25 6.76 -1.63
CA TYR A 325 -18.93 7.78 -2.41
C TYR A 325 -18.13 8.05 -3.67
N GLN A 326 -18.85 8.17 -4.79
CA GLN A 326 -18.29 8.39 -6.12
C GLN A 326 -18.96 9.62 -6.72
N ASN A 327 -18.18 10.44 -7.42
CA ASN A 327 -18.70 11.62 -8.08
C ASN A 327 -19.13 11.25 -9.51
N PRO A 328 -20.42 11.13 -9.82
CA PRO A 328 -20.87 10.73 -11.16
C PRO A 328 -20.45 11.73 -12.25
N SER A 329 -20.18 12.99 -11.89
CA SER A 329 -19.66 14.01 -12.81
C SER A 329 -18.16 13.86 -13.09
N ASN A 330 -17.45 13.05 -12.29
CA ASN A 330 -16.04 12.71 -12.47
C ASN A 330 -15.88 11.18 -12.60
N SER A 331 -16.68 10.55 -13.46
CA SER A 331 -16.71 9.08 -13.63
C SER A 331 -15.44 8.49 -14.26
N GLN A 332 -14.52 9.33 -14.76
CA GLN A 332 -13.22 8.87 -15.25
C GLN A 332 -12.27 8.61 -14.07
N ASN A 333 -12.27 9.51 -13.09
CA ASN A 333 -11.41 9.43 -11.91
C ASN A 333 -12.11 8.77 -10.72
N THR A 334 -13.42 8.53 -10.79
CA THR A 334 -14.20 7.82 -9.77
C THR A 334 -14.95 6.61 -10.37
N GLN A 335 -14.54 5.38 -10.04
CA GLN A 335 -15.17 4.14 -10.50
C GLN A 335 -15.32 3.09 -9.38
N LEU A 336 -16.42 2.33 -9.39
CA LEU A 336 -16.59 1.09 -8.60
C LEU A 336 -16.45 -0.14 -9.50
N SER A 337 -15.21 -0.49 -9.81
CA SER A 337 -14.89 -1.68 -10.61
C SER A 337 -13.54 -2.23 -10.22
N CYS A 338 -13.43 -3.56 -10.14
CA CYS A 338 -12.14 -4.23 -10.04
C CYS A 338 -11.46 -4.40 -11.40
N ASN A 339 -12.18 -4.20 -12.51
CA ASN A 339 -11.69 -4.41 -13.87
C ASN A 339 -12.03 -3.22 -14.79
N PRO A 340 -11.63 -1.99 -14.47
CA PRO A 340 -11.86 -0.83 -15.33
C PRO A 340 -11.09 -0.98 -16.66
N PRO A 341 -11.62 -0.52 -17.81
CA PRO A 341 -10.98 -0.70 -19.11
C PRO A 341 -9.55 -0.15 -19.24
N GLY A 342 -9.24 0.93 -18.51
CA GLY A 342 -7.89 1.53 -18.48
C GLY A 342 -6.90 0.77 -17.58
N TYR A 343 -7.40 -0.01 -16.62
CA TYR A 343 -6.61 -0.74 -15.64
C TYR A 343 -7.21 -2.14 -15.40
N PRO A 344 -7.28 -3.01 -16.43
CA PRO A 344 -7.94 -4.30 -16.29
C PRO A 344 -7.14 -5.24 -15.37
N THR A 345 -7.81 -6.08 -14.60
CA THR A 345 -7.16 -7.06 -13.69
C THR A 345 -7.71 -8.46 -13.83
N GLU A 346 -8.97 -8.61 -14.24
CA GLU A 346 -9.73 -9.86 -14.13
C GLU A 346 -9.07 -11.02 -14.87
N GLN A 347 -8.71 -10.82 -16.14
CA GLN A 347 -8.10 -11.88 -16.94
C GLN A 347 -6.75 -12.32 -16.36
N TYR A 348 -5.92 -11.37 -15.93
CA TYR A 348 -4.61 -11.69 -15.36
C TYR A 348 -4.75 -12.49 -14.05
N ILE A 349 -5.66 -12.06 -13.17
CA ILE A 349 -5.93 -12.77 -11.91
C ILE A 349 -6.43 -14.19 -12.19
N ASN A 350 -7.33 -14.38 -13.17
CA ASN A 350 -7.86 -15.70 -13.50
C ASN A 350 -6.78 -16.63 -14.07
N ASP A 351 -5.92 -16.13 -14.96
CA ASP A 351 -4.87 -16.92 -15.59
C ASP A 351 -3.75 -17.31 -14.61
N TYR A 352 -3.55 -16.50 -13.57
CA TYR A 352 -2.57 -16.75 -12.51
C TYR A 352 -3.21 -17.10 -11.17
N ILE A 353 -4.45 -17.61 -11.14
CA ILE A 353 -5.23 -17.77 -9.89
C ILE A 353 -4.49 -18.54 -8.79
N GLN A 354 -3.61 -19.47 -9.18
CA GLN A 354 -2.81 -20.26 -8.25
C GLN A 354 -1.99 -19.38 -7.28
N ILE A 355 -1.30 -18.34 -7.76
CA ILE A 355 -0.49 -17.46 -6.90
C ILE A 355 -1.35 -16.59 -5.97
N TYR A 356 -2.62 -16.41 -6.32
CA TYR A 356 -3.60 -15.69 -5.52
C TYR A 356 -4.29 -16.58 -4.49
N THR A 357 -4.19 -17.92 -4.58
CA THR A 357 -4.90 -18.85 -3.70
C THR A 357 -3.99 -19.76 -2.87
N ASP A 358 -2.70 -19.81 -3.17
CA ASP A 358 -1.70 -20.54 -2.39
C ASP A 358 -0.70 -19.57 -1.73
N PRO A 359 -0.79 -19.34 -0.41
CA PRO A 359 0.09 -18.41 0.28
C PRO A 359 1.53 -18.93 0.42
N ASN A 360 1.79 -20.21 0.13
CA ASN A 360 3.15 -20.77 0.15
C ASN A 360 3.95 -20.41 -1.10
N ILE A 361 3.29 -19.83 -2.11
CA ILE A 361 3.95 -19.30 -3.29
C ILE A 361 4.34 -17.84 -3.00
N THR A 362 5.58 -17.66 -2.57
CA THR A 362 6.08 -16.39 -2.05
C THR A 362 6.76 -15.52 -3.10
N SER A 363 7.14 -16.10 -4.24
CA SER A 363 7.77 -15.37 -5.36
C SER A 363 7.12 -15.75 -6.69
N PHE A 364 6.98 -14.77 -7.58
CA PHE A 364 6.41 -14.96 -8.92
C PHE A 364 7.38 -15.67 -9.86
N SER A 365 8.66 -15.34 -9.76
CA SER A 365 9.71 -15.91 -10.61
C SER A 365 10.75 -16.68 -9.79
N GLY A 366 11.68 -17.32 -10.47
CA GLY A 366 12.78 -18.07 -9.86
C GLY A 366 12.55 -19.58 -9.80
N THR A 367 13.58 -20.31 -9.37
CA THR A 367 13.61 -21.78 -9.33
C THR A 367 13.72 -22.33 -7.91
N GLN A 368 13.60 -21.47 -6.90
CA GLN A 368 13.75 -21.86 -5.50
C GLN A 368 12.43 -22.42 -4.94
N ALA A 369 12.49 -23.12 -3.82
CA ALA A 369 11.29 -23.58 -3.13
C ALA A 369 10.44 -22.35 -2.74
N GLY A 370 9.13 -22.39 -3.04
CA GLY A 370 8.21 -21.26 -2.85
C GLY A 370 8.10 -20.32 -4.06
N SER A 371 8.89 -20.50 -5.12
CA SER A 371 8.72 -19.75 -6.38
C SER A 371 7.64 -20.39 -7.26
N PHE A 372 6.81 -19.55 -7.90
CA PHE A 372 5.86 -19.99 -8.93
C PHE A 372 6.56 -20.42 -10.22
N GLY A 373 7.68 -19.78 -10.55
CA GLY A 373 8.49 -20.10 -11.74
C GLY A 373 8.02 -19.45 -13.04
N ALA A 374 7.22 -18.38 -12.96
CA ALA A 374 6.86 -17.59 -14.14
C ALA A 374 8.01 -16.69 -14.61
N THR A 375 7.96 -16.32 -15.88
CA THR A 375 8.89 -15.36 -16.48
C THR A 375 8.38 -13.94 -16.26
N VAL A 376 9.24 -13.04 -15.79
CA VAL A 376 8.93 -11.60 -15.69
C VAL A 376 8.96 -10.99 -17.11
N PRO A 377 8.02 -10.11 -17.48
CA PRO A 377 8.05 -9.43 -18.77
C PRO A 377 9.37 -8.69 -19.00
N LYS A 378 9.91 -8.80 -20.22
CA LYS A 378 11.17 -8.13 -20.58
C LYS A 378 11.04 -6.62 -20.51
N ASN A 379 12.11 -5.94 -20.10
CA ASN A 379 12.21 -4.50 -19.99
C ASN A 379 13.16 -3.95 -21.08
N ARG A 380 12.64 -3.10 -21.98
CA ARG A 380 13.38 -2.58 -23.15
C ARG A 380 14.61 -1.74 -22.82
N LEU A 381 14.79 -1.35 -21.56
CA LEU A 381 15.98 -0.63 -21.11
C LEU A 381 17.20 -1.57 -20.99
N VAL A 382 16.98 -2.86 -20.72
CA VAL A 382 18.04 -3.81 -20.36
C VAL A 382 17.98 -5.11 -21.14
N ASP A 383 16.83 -5.43 -21.75
CA ASP A 383 16.60 -6.63 -22.54
C ASP A 383 16.54 -6.31 -24.05
N THR A 384 16.76 -7.33 -24.87
CA THR A 384 16.52 -7.25 -26.32
C THR A 384 15.05 -7.53 -26.62
N CYS A 385 14.37 -6.50 -27.14
CA CYS A 385 13.13 -6.60 -27.91
C CYS A 385 13.46 -6.59 -29.41
#